data_AF-A0A3B9S1G9-F1
#
_entry.id   AF-A0A3B9S1G9-F1
#
_cell.length_a   1.000
_cell.length_b   1.000
_cell.length_c   1.000
_cell.angle_alpha   90.00
_cell.angle_beta   90.00
_cell.angle_gamma   90.00
#
_symmetry.space_group_name_H-M   'P 1'
#
loop_
_entity.id
_entity.type
_entity.pdbx_description
1 polymer ?
#
loop_
_entity_poly.entity_id
_entity_poly.type
_entity_poly.pdbx_seq_one_letter_code
_entity_poly.pdbx_strand_id
1 'polypeptide(L)'
;KLLEKANLLTSGIGLPLPVVPGDFNAIRLGTQEITRWGMYPESMGIVADFFCRVLVQRENPEKLKSAVKEFRKQFQKLHFIRA
;
A
#
# COMPACT_ATOMS: atom_id res chain seq x y z
N LYS A 1 3.54 6.19 -8.59
CA LYS A 1 4.27 7.34 -7.99
C LYS A 1 3.56 8.01 -6.80
N LEU A 2 2.24 8.23 -6.82
CA LEU A 2 1.55 8.89 -5.69
C LEU A 2 1.59 8.07 -4.39
N LEU A 3 1.24 6.77 -4.47
CA LEU A 3 1.26 5.87 -3.31
C LEU A 3 2.65 5.74 -2.68
N GLU A 4 3.69 5.66 -3.50
CA GLU A 4 5.08 5.60 -3.05
C GLU A 4 5.48 6.82 -2.21
N LYS A 5 5.07 8.03 -2.62
CA LYS A 5 5.30 9.25 -1.83
C LYS A 5 4.64 9.19 -0.44
N ALA A 6 3.48 8.55 -0.35
CA ALA A 6 2.79 8.27 0.91
C ALA A 6 3.36 7.05 1.68
N ASN A 7 4.46 6.45 1.23
CA ASN A 7 5.06 5.24 1.82
C ASN A 7 4.19 3.98 1.69
N LEU A 8 3.31 3.93 0.69
CA LEU A 8 2.54 2.75 0.28
C LEU A 8 3.18 2.15 -0.97
N LEU A 9 3.89 1.03 -0.80
CA LEU A 9 4.67 0.41 -1.88
C LEU A 9 3.82 -0.62 -2.62
N THR A 10 3.64 -0.41 -3.92
CA THR A 10 2.82 -1.26 -4.80
C THR A 10 3.52 -1.46 -6.14
N SER A 11 3.05 -2.45 -6.90
CA SER A 11 3.55 -2.73 -8.26
C SER A 11 2.44 -2.45 -9.27
N GLY A 12 2.76 -1.77 -10.37
CA GLY A 12 1.84 -1.65 -11.49
C GLY A 12 1.70 -2.97 -12.25
N ILE A 13 0.56 -3.18 -12.90
CA ILE A 13 0.33 -4.33 -13.78
C ILE A 13 -0.52 -3.92 -14.98
N GLY A 14 -0.27 -4.53 -16.14
CA GLY A 14 -1.11 -4.40 -17.32
C GLY A 14 -2.35 -5.30 -17.23
N LEU A 15 -3.50 -4.75 -17.56
CA LEU A 15 -4.75 -5.48 -17.77
C LEU A 15 -5.16 -5.44 -19.25
N PRO A 16 -6.01 -6.37 -19.73
CA PRO A 16 -6.62 -6.32 -21.07
C PRO A 16 -7.68 -5.21 -21.15
N LEU A 17 -7.25 -3.98 -20.90
CA LEU A 17 -7.99 -2.73 -20.90
C LEU A 17 -7.15 -1.68 -21.66
N PRO A 18 -7.72 -0.51 -22.01
CA PRO A 18 -6.94 0.55 -22.66
C PRO A 18 -5.62 0.84 -21.93
N VAL A 19 -4.56 1.00 -22.71
CA VAL A 19 -3.21 1.25 -22.18
C VAL A 19 -3.10 2.68 -21.66
N VAL A 20 -2.20 2.88 -20.70
CA VAL A 20 -1.77 4.21 -20.26
C VAL A 20 -0.36 4.43 -20.81
N PRO A 21 -0.14 5.38 -21.75
CA PRO A 21 1.19 5.61 -22.32
C PRO A 21 2.23 5.91 -21.23
N GLY A 22 3.28 5.11 -21.18
CA GLY A 22 4.38 5.27 -20.22
C GLY A 22 4.07 4.84 -18.78
N ASP A 23 2.96 4.14 -18.53
CA ASP A 23 2.60 3.61 -17.20
C ASP A 23 1.78 2.31 -17.31
N PHE A 24 1.42 1.73 -16.16
CA PHE A 24 0.50 0.62 -16.05
C PHE A 24 -0.95 1.11 -15.93
N ASN A 25 -1.89 0.38 -16.51
CA ASN A 25 -3.32 0.70 -16.41
C ASN A 25 -4.00 0.10 -15.16
N ALA A 26 -3.25 -0.61 -14.30
CA ALA A 26 -3.73 -1.11 -13.03
C ALA A 26 -2.63 -1.26 -11.96
N ILE A 27 -3.05 -1.52 -10.73
CA ILE A 27 -2.19 -1.76 -9.57
C ILE A 27 -2.37 -3.20 -9.11
N ARG A 28 -1.27 -3.91 -8.88
CA ARG A 28 -1.24 -5.22 -8.24
C ARG A 28 -0.91 -5.07 -6.76
N LEU A 29 -1.77 -5.64 -5.92
CA LEU A 29 -1.60 -5.69 -4.47
C LEU A 29 -1.30 -7.13 -4.03
N GLY A 30 -0.43 -7.26 -3.03
CA GLY A 30 -0.12 -8.51 -2.37
C GLY A 30 -0.09 -8.29 -0.86
N THR A 31 -0.60 -9.25 -0.09
CA THR A 31 -0.65 -9.18 1.37
C THR A 31 0.51 -9.90 2.04
N GLN A 32 1.29 -10.68 1.29
CA GLN A 32 2.28 -11.62 1.84
C GLN A 32 3.28 -10.93 2.77
N GLU A 33 3.86 -9.81 2.34
CA GLU A 33 4.86 -9.11 3.14
C GLU A 33 4.25 -8.47 4.39
N ILE A 34 3.08 -7.84 4.28
CA ILE A 34 2.45 -7.20 5.44
C ILE A 34 1.91 -8.24 6.45
N THR A 35 1.45 -9.40 5.97
CA THR A 35 1.10 -10.55 6.81
C THR A 35 2.34 -11.14 7.48
N ARG A 36 3.49 -11.18 6.80
CA ARG A 36 4.78 -11.56 7.40
C ARG A 36 5.18 -10.61 8.54
N TRP A 37 4.73 -9.36 8.54
CA TRP A 37 4.93 -8.42 9.66
C TRP A 37 3.83 -8.46 10.73
N GLY A 38 2.86 -9.37 10.60
CA GLY A 38 1.79 -9.55 11.59
C GLY A 38 0.55 -8.69 11.36
N MET A 39 0.33 -8.15 10.16
CA MET A 39 -0.95 -7.55 9.80
C MET A 39 -2.00 -8.64 9.51
N TYR A 40 -3.20 -8.48 10.09
CA TYR A 40 -4.37 -9.35 9.95
C TYR A 40 -5.54 -8.59 9.29
N PRO A 41 -6.69 -9.23 8.97
CA PRO A 41 -7.82 -8.57 8.33
C PRO A 41 -8.29 -7.27 9.01
N GLU A 42 -8.18 -7.19 10.34
CA GLU A 42 -8.54 -6.01 11.14
C GLU A 42 -7.69 -4.78 10.77
N SER A 43 -6.43 -5.00 10.37
CA SER A 43 -5.53 -3.94 9.89
C SER A 43 -5.90 -3.44 8.49
N MET A 44 -6.61 -4.23 7.68
CA MET A 44 -6.80 -3.94 6.25
C MET A 44 -7.75 -2.76 6.02
N GLY A 45 -8.69 -2.50 6.93
CA GLY A 45 -9.53 -1.30 6.86
C GLY A 45 -8.70 -0.02 6.91
N ILE A 46 -7.70 0.04 7.80
CA ILE A 46 -6.79 1.19 7.92
C ILE A 46 -5.90 1.30 6.68
N VAL A 47 -5.38 0.17 6.18
CA VAL A 47 -4.58 0.17 4.94
C VAL A 47 -5.41 0.70 3.77
N ALA A 48 -6.64 0.21 3.58
CA ALA A 48 -7.53 0.66 2.52
C ALA A 48 -7.88 2.16 2.65
N ASP A 49 -8.05 2.68 3.87
CA ASP A 49 -8.25 4.11 4.11
C ASP A 49 -7.06 4.93 3.61
N PHE A 50 -5.82 4.52 3.88
CA PHE A 50 -4.65 5.22 3.33
C PHE A 50 -4.63 5.24 1.80
N PHE A 51 -5.02 4.15 1.14
CA PHE A 51 -5.17 4.14 -0.32
C PHE A 51 -6.29 5.09 -0.78
N CYS A 52 -7.43 5.08 -0.11
CA CYS A 52 -8.57 5.95 -0.42
C CYS A 52 -8.20 7.43 -0.30
N ARG A 53 -7.50 7.81 0.78
CA ARG A 53 -7.03 9.17 1.02
C ARG A 53 -6.12 9.68 -0.10
N VAL A 54 -5.21 8.83 -0.59
CA VAL A 54 -4.31 9.21 -1.70
C VAL A 54 -5.03 9.21 -3.05
N LEU A 55 -5.72 8.13 -3.41
CA LEU A 55 -6.20 7.91 -4.77
C LEU A 55 -7.57 8.53 -5.05
N VAL A 56 -8.46 8.54 -4.05
CA VAL A 56 -9.85 9.00 -4.19
C VAL A 56 -9.99 10.42 -3.67
N GLN A 57 -9.56 10.66 -2.42
CA GLN A 57 -9.69 11.96 -1.77
C GLN A 57 -8.59 12.96 -2.18
N ARG A 58 -7.56 12.49 -2.89
CA ARG A 58 -6.44 13.29 -3.41
C ARG A 58 -5.71 14.09 -2.33
N GLU A 59 -5.63 13.53 -1.12
CA GLU A 59 -4.81 14.10 -0.06
C GLU A 59 -3.34 14.16 -0.47
N ASN A 60 -2.62 15.18 0.01
CA ASN A 60 -1.20 15.32 -0.26
C ASN A 60 -0.42 14.11 0.32
N PRO A 61 0.22 13.27 -0.53
CA PRO A 61 0.87 12.06 -0.07
C PRO A 61 2.08 12.31 0.85
N GLU A 62 2.78 13.43 0.68
CA GLU A 62 3.91 13.78 1.56
C GLU A 62 3.44 14.10 2.99
N LYS A 63 2.23 14.66 3.14
CA LYS A 63 1.63 14.90 4.46
C LYS A 63 1.13 13.59 5.09
N LEU A 64 0.57 12.69 4.29
CA LEU A 64 0.04 11.40 4.76
C LEU A 64 1.15 10.42 5.18
N LYS A 65 2.34 10.55 4.59
CA LYS A 65 3.51 9.70 4.80
C LYS A 65 3.83 9.42 6.27
N SER A 66 3.69 10.42 7.14
CA SER A 66 3.97 10.28 8.58
C SER A 66 2.96 9.34 9.26
N ALA A 67 1.68 9.44 8.93
CA ALA A 67 0.63 8.57 9.46
C ALA A 67 0.83 7.11 9.02
N VAL A 68 1.17 6.87 7.75
CA VAL A 68 1.47 5.53 7.24
C VAL A 68 2.67 4.92 7.97
N LYS A 69 3.72 5.70 8.19
CA LYS A 69 4.90 5.26 8.97
C LYS A 69 4.53 4.95 10.41
N GLU A 70 3.74 5.80 11.06
CA GLU A 70 3.33 5.60 12.45
C GLU A 70 2.49 4.33 12.62
N PHE A 71 1.55 4.08 11.71
CA PHE A 71 0.82 2.83 11.66
C PHE A 71 1.77 1.62 11.48
N ARG A 72 2.70 1.71 10.52
CA ARG A 72 3.67 0.64 10.25
C ARG A 72 4.58 0.34 11.44
N LYS A 73 4.85 1.31 12.33
CA LYS A 73 5.67 1.10 13.55
C LYS A 73 5.05 0.09 14.52
N GLN A 74 3.75 -0.14 14.47
CA GLN A 74 3.08 -1.13 15.34
C GLN A 74 3.49 -2.58 15.01
N PHE A 75 4.09 -2.82 13.84
CA PHE A 75 4.40 -4.16 13.31
C PHE A 75 5.91 -4.43 13.24
N GLN A 76 6.60 -4.61 14.37
CA GLN A 76 8.07 -4.75 14.41
C GLN A 76 8.59 -6.18 14.40
N LYS A 77 7.71 -7.18 14.48
CA LYS A 77 8.10 -8.59 14.55
C LYS A 77 7.80 -9.28 13.23
N LEU A 78 8.71 -10.17 12.82
CA LEU A 78 8.45 -11.09 11.72
C LEU A 78 7.67 -12.32 12.22
N HIS A 79 6.61 -12.65 11.50
CA HIS A 79 5.70 -13.77 11.66
C HIS A 79 5.81 -14.67 10.42
N PHE A 80 5.47 -15.95 10.55
CA PHE A 80 5.40 -16.91 9.43
C PHE A 80 6.71 -17.04 8.62
N ILE A 81 7.85 -16.98 9.31
CA ILE A 81 9.17 -17.25 8.73
C ILE A 81 9.54 -18.73 8.90
N ARG A 82 10.23 -19.31 7.91
CA ARG A 82 10.91 -20.60 8.07
C ARG A 82 12.36 -20.33 8.50
N ALA A 83 12.86 -21.18 9.39
CA ALA A 83 14.27 -21.20 9.78
C ALA A 83 15.14 -21.78 8.66
#